data_AF-A0A355S059-F1
#
_entry.id   AF-A0A355S059-F1
#
_cell.length_a   1.000
_cell.length_b   1.000
_cell.length_c   1.000
_cell.angle_alpha   90.00
_cell.angle_beta   90.00
_cell.angle_gamma   90.00
#
_symmetry.space_group_name_H-M   'P 1'
#
loop_
_entity.id
_entity.type
_entity.pdbx_description
1 polymer ?
#
loop_
_entity_poly.entity_id
_entity_poly.type
_entity_poly.pdbx_seq_one_letter_code
_entity_poly.pdbx_strand_id
1 'polypeptide(L)'
;CVSVSPYIEKESSKCEQTISVDITQFGSTKNIIDIRGRVENCLLKYGNDAHMNVCITGFLKGRADKDTSEDIIENILEDIGIKDAECISSENIISAYGYSRAIPDYISCGGKNVNVGIACRYSSNDDRTYFLIGTPVIYSEY
;
A
#
# COMPACT_ATOMS: atom_id res chain seq x y z
N CYS A 1 11.75 -0.82 11.20
CA CYS A 1 12.51 0.36 11.65
C CYS A 1 11.52 1.33 12.28
N VAL A 2 11.58 1.60 13.58
CA VAL A 2 10.67 2.59 14.19
C VAL A 2 11.34 3.95 14.14
N SER A 3 10.76 4.94 13.46
CA SER A 3 11.32 6.28 13.27
C SER A 3 10.34 7.35 13.81
N VAL A 4 10.71 8.03 14.88
CA VAL A 4 9.90 9.13 15.44
C VAL A 4 10.49 10.45 14.98
N SER A 5 9.71 11.26 14.25
CA SER A 5 10.14 12.54 13.70
C SER A 5 9.18 13.65 14.13
N PRO A 6 9.64 14.66 14.91
CA PRO A 6 8.81 15.82 15.21
C PRO A 6 8.62 16.69 13.95
N TYR A 7 7.40 17.18 13.71
CA TYR A 7 7.10 18.08 12.58
C TYR A 7 6.59 19.42 13.10
N ILE A 8 7.40 20.48 12.95
CA ILE A 8 6.99 21.83 13.36
C ILE A 8 6.47 22.55 12.12
N GLU A 9 5.15 22.76 12.06
CA GLU A 9 4.53 23.59 11.04
C GLU A 9 4.92 25.07 11.30
N LYS A 10 5.58 25.72 10.34
CA LYS A 10 6.21 27.04 10.54
C LYS A 10 5.23 28.23 10.60
N GLU A 11 3.97 28.05 10.20
CA GLU A 11 3.00 29.15 10.07
C GLU A 11 2.07 29.32 11.27
N SER A 12 2.00 28.34 12.17
CA SER A 12 1.25 28.46 13.41
C SER A 12 2.19 28.17 14.58
N SER A 13 2.03 28.87 15.70
CA SER A 13 2.79 28.64 16.94
C SER A 13 2.43 27.30 17.63
N LYS A 14 2.00 26.30 16.85
CA LYS A 14 1.60 24.97 17.26
C LYS A 14 2.73 23.98 16.94
N CYS A 15 3.23 23.32 17.96
CA CYS A 15 4.13 22.18 17.80
C CYS A 15 3.27 20.95 17.54
N GLU A 16 3.34 20.38 16.35
CA GLU A 16 2.72 19.10 16.04
C GLU A 16 3.76 17.98 16.21
N GLN A 17 3.38 16.92 16.92
CA GLN A 17 4.26 15.76 17.12
C GLN A 17 3.60 14.57 16.45
N THR A 18 4.29 13.99 15.48
CA THR A 18 3.83 12.81 14.75
C THR A 18 4.75 11.63 15.07
N ILE A 19 4.16 10.45 15.25
CA ILE A 19 4.88 9.20 15.42
C ILE A 19 4.71 8.40 14.14
N SER A 20 5.81 8.02 13.48
CA SER A 20 5.80 7.09 12.36
C SER A 20 6.40 5.75 12.76
N VAL A 21 5.89 4.66 12.18
CA VAL A 21 6.33 3.30 12.47
C VAL A 21 6.38 2.51 11.17
N ASP A 22 7.58 2.20 10.70
CA ASP A 22 7.77 1.38 9.49
C ASP A 22 8.18 -0.05 9.84
N ILE A 23 7.39 -1.03 9.44
CA ILE A 23 7.70 -2.45 9.66
C ILE A 23 7.85 -3.14 8.33
N THR A 24 9.02 -3.73 8.09
CA THR A 24 9.31 -4.52 6.90
C THR A 24 9.63 -5.94 7.32
N GLN A 25 8.95 -6.91 6.71
CA GLN A 25 9.16 -8.33 6.94
C GLN A 25 9.34 -9.03 5.60
N PHE A 26 10.23 -10.04 5.56
CA PHE A 26 10.48 -10.85 4.38
C PHE A 26 10.02 -12.29 4.60
N GLY A 27 9.47 -12.92 3.55
CA GLY A 27 9.21 -14.36 3.49
C GLY A 27 7.87 -14.87 4.02
N SER A 28 7.21 -14.20 4.97
CA SER A 28 5.88 -14.63 5.44
C SER A 28 4.98 -13.44 5.79
N THR A 29 3.70 -13.57 5.45
CA THR A 29 2.64 -12.57 5.74
C THR A 29 1.67 -13.03 6.84
N LYS A 30 1.87 -14.21 7.45
CA LYS A 30 0.89 -14.85 8.35
C LYS A 30 0.52 -14.02 9.59
N ASN A 31 1.44 -13.19 10.06
CA ASN A 31 1.28 -12.37 11.27
C ASN A 31 0.98 -10.90 10.95
N ILE A 32 0.73 -10.53 9.69
CA ILE A 32 0.53 -9.13 9.29
C ILE A 32 -0.64 -8.47 10.04
N ILE A 33 -1.72 -9.22 10.26
CA ILE A 33 -2.90 -8.75 11.00
C ILE A 33 -2.60 -8.56 12.49
N ASP A 34 -1.83 -9.48 13.09
CA ASP A 34 -1.38 -9.36 14.50
C ASP A 34 -0.47 -8.15 14.68
N ILE A 35 0.51 -7.99 13.79
CA ILE A 35 1.42 -6.84 13.81
C ILE A 35 0.64 -5.54 13.67
N ARG A 36 -0.26 -5.45 12.69
CA ARG A 36 -1.13 -4.27 12.48
C ARG A 36 -1.88 -3.93 13.77
N GLY A 37 -2.60 -4.88 14.36
CA GLY A 37 -3.37 -4.64 15.57
C GLY A 37 -2.51 -4.23 16.78
N ARG A 38 -1.31 -4.79 16.91
CA ARG A 38 -0.38 -4.43 17.99
C ARG A 38 0.18 -3.02 17.82
N VAL A 39 0.51 -2.62 16.59
CA VAL A 39 1.00 -1.26 16.30
C VAL A 39 -0.12 -0.24 16.53
N GLU A 40 -1.32 -0.50 16.04
CA GLU A 40 -2.51 0.34 16.26
C GLU A 40 -2.77 0.59 17.75
N ASN A 41 -2.85 -0.49 18.53
CA ASN A 41 -3.08 -0.43 19.97
C ASN A 41 -1.95 0.29 20.72
N CYS A 42 -0.73 0.30 20.18
CA CYS A 42 0.36 1.08 20.75
C CYS A 42 0.22 2.56 20.40
N LEU A 43 -0.03 2.90 19.12
CA LEU A 43 -0.15 4.29 18.67
C LEU A 43 -1.35 5.01 19.31
N LEU A 44 -2.49 4.33 19.43
CA LEU A 44 -3.69 4.87 20.08
C LEU A 44 -3.52 5.18 21.58
N LYS A 45 -2.42 4.74 22.22
CA LYS A 45 -2.08 5.17 23.59
C LYS A 45 -1.44 6.54 23.65
N TYR A 46 -0.90 7.02 22.54
CA TYR A 46 -0.13 8.27 22.44
C TYR A 46 -0.84 9.34 21.60
N GLY A 47 -1.92 8.98 20.89
CA GLY A 47 -2.72 9.89 20.10
C GLY A 47 -4.15 9.38 19.90
N ASN A 48 -5.04 10.25 19.42
CA ASN A 48 -6.45 9.92 19.20
C ASN A 48 -6.74 9.35 17.80
N ASP A 49 -5.77 9.41 16.88
CA ASP A 49 -5.92 8.93 15.51
C ASP A 49 -4.65 8.16 15.11
N ALA A 50 -4.82 7.00 14.48
CA ALA A 50 -3.75 6.13 14.04
C ALA A 50 -4.03 5.71 12.61
N HIS A 51 -3.32 6.32 11.66
CA HIS A 51 -3.40 5.93 10.26
C HIS A 51 -2.43 4.79 9.99
N MET A 52 -2.92 3.73 9.36
CA MET A 52 -2.09 2.60 8.98
C MET A 52 -2.15 2.32 7.49
N ASN A 53 -0.99 1.96 6.97
CA ASN A 53 -0.81 1.49 5.62
C ASN A 53 -0.20 0.10 5.65
N VAL A 54 -0.70 -0.78 4.80
CA VAL A 54 -0.11 -2.10 4.60
C VAL A 54 0.21 -2.25 3.12
N CYS A 55 1.46 -2.62 2.82
CA CYS A 55 1.92 -2.90 1.48
C CYS A 55 2.51 -4.32 1.43
N ILE A 56 2.05 -5.12 0.48
CA ILE A 56 2.58 -6.45 0.17
C ILE A 56 3.31 -6.37 -1.16
N THR A 57 4.57 -6.81 -1.18
CA THR A 57 5.39 -6.84 -2.39
C THR A 57 5.69 -8.28 -2.78
N GLY A 58 5.30 -8.65 -3.99
CA GLY A 58 5.69 -9.88 -4.68
C GLY A 58 6.54 -9.57 -5.92
N PHE A 59 7.19 -10.58 -6.49
CA PHE A 59 7.90 -10.42 -7.76
C PHE A 59 7.94 -11.70 -8.59
N LEU A 60 8.05 -11.51 -9.90
CA LEU A 60 8.51 -12.52 -10.85
C LEU A 60 9.96 -12.25 -11.23
N LYS A 61 10.73 -13.32 -11.47
CA LYS A 61 12.08 -13.21 -12.00
C LYS A 61 12.00 -12.88 -13.49
N GLY A 62 12.81 -11.93 -13.95
CA GLY A 62 12.80 -11.44 -15.32
C GLY A 62 11.77 -10.36 -15.56
N ARG A 63 11.75 -9.85 -16.80
CA ARG A 63 10.68 -8.99 -17.31
C ARG A 63 9.47 -9.84 -17.70
N ALA A 64 8.38 -9.69 -16.96
CA ALA A 64 7.07 -10.15 -17.41
C ALA A 64 6.59 -9.31 -18.61
N ASP A 65 5.93 -9.95 -19.57
CA ASP A 65 5.21 -9.23 -20.61
C ASP A 65 3.94 -8.57 -20.05
N LYS A 66 3.32 -7.75 -20.90
CA LYS A 66 2.16 -6.95 -20.54
C LYS A 66 0.98 -7.85 -20.17
N ASP A 67 0.65 -8.81 -21.02
CA ASP A 67 -0.50 -9.71 -20.84
C ASP A 67 -0.38 -10.50 -19.53
N THR A 68 0.81 -11.08 -19.24
CA THR A 68 1.09 -11.77 -17.97
C THR A 68 0.90 -10.85 -16.76
N SER A 69 1.32 -9.59 -16.88
CA SER A 69 1.22 -8.61 -15.79
C SER A 69 -0.24 -8.20 -15.56
N GLU A 70 -1.02 -8.01 -16.62
CA GLU A 70 -2.44 -7.69 -16.57
C GLU A 70 -3.23 -8.87 -15.99
N ASP A 71 -2.98 -10.09 -16.45
CA ASP A 71 -3.60 -11.32 -15.92
C ASP A 71 -3.37 -11.46 -14.40
N ILE A 72 -2.15 -11.21 -13.91
CA ILE A 72 -1.85 -11.29 -12.47
C ILE A 72 -2.60 -10.22 -11.69
N ILE A 73 -2.66 -8.98 -12.20
CA ILE A 73 -3.39 -7.90 -11.55
C ILE A 73 -4.89 -8.22 -11.51
N GLU A 74 -5.46 -8.71 -12.61
CA GLU A 74 -6.86 -9.12 -12.69
C GLU A 74 -7.19 -10.22 -11.68
N ASN A 75 -6.37 -11.27 -11.60
CA ASN A 75 -6.54 -12.32 -10.60
C ASN A 75 -6.50 -11.77 -9.16
N ILE A 76 -5.57 -10.83 -8.85
CA ILE A 76 -5.51 -10.20 -7.53
C ILE A 76 -6.79 -9.41 -7.24
N LEU A 77 -7.29 -8.64 -8.21
CA LEU A 77 -8.52 -7.84 -8.07
C LEU A 77 -9.74 -8.74 -7.83
N GLU A 78 -9.85 -9.85 -8.56
CA GLU A 78 -10.90 -10.84 -8.38
C GLU A 78 -10.85 -11.48 -6.99
N ASP A 79 -9.66 -11.91 -6.55
CA ASP A 79 -9.44 -12.56 -5.24
C ASP A 79 -9.85 -11.64 -4.07
N ILE A 80 -9.63 -10.34 -4.20
CA ILE A 80 -10.02 -9.34 -3.18
C ILE A 80 -11.42 -8.75 -3.43
N GLY A 81 -12.15 -9.26 -4.41
CA GLY A 81 -13.56 -8.93 -4.67
C GLY A 81 -13.80 -7.54 -5.23
N ILE A 82 -12.83 -6.97 -5.95
CA ILE A 82 -12.96 -5.69 -6.66
C ILE A 82 -13.51 -5.95 -8.05
N LYS A 83 -14.67 -5.36 -8.36
CA LYS A 83 -15.34 -5.52 -9.67
C LYS A 83 -15.12 -4.36 -10.63
N ASP A 84 -15.06 -3.14 -10.10
CA ASP A 84 -14.93 -1.91 -10.88
C ASP A 84 -13.59 -1.25 -10.52
N ALA A 85 -12.50 -1.80 -11.05
CA ALA A 85 -11.17 -1.23 -10.90
C ALA A 85 -10.89 -0.19 -11.99
N GLU A 86 -10.20 0.89 -11.61
CA GLU A 86 -9.61 1.84 -12.55
C GLU A 86 -8.18 1.39 -12.88
N CYS A 87 -7.96 0.95 -14.11
CA CYS A 87 -6.67 0.46 -14.57
C CYS A 87 -5.97 1.50 -15.44
N ILE A 88 -4.68 1.72 -15.18
CA ILE A 88 -3.81 2.59 -15.95
C ILE A 88 -2.66 1.73 -16.46
N SER A 89 -2.47 1.70 -17.77
CA SER A 89 -1.43 0.92 -18.44
C SER A 89 -0.60 1.84 -19.32
N SER A 90 0.72 1.88 -19.08
CA SER A 90 1.71 2.65 -19.83
C SER A 90 2.92 1.74 -20.13
N GLU A 91 3.86 2.18 -20.97
CA GLU A 91 4.96 1.33 -21.47
C GLU A 91 5.77 0.61 -20.38
N ASN A 92 5.88 1.17 -19.17
CA ASN A 92 6.72 0.64 -18.10
C ASN A 92 6.00 0.40 -16.78
N ILE A 93 4.72 0.75 -16.67
CA ILE A 93 3.95 0.68 -15.42
C ILE A 93 2.53 0.27 -15.75
N ILE A 94 2.02 -0.70 -14.99
CA ILE A 94 0.60 -1.05 -14.96
C ILE A 94 0.13 -0.84 -13.53
N SER A 95 -0.94 -0.11 -13.34
CA SER A 95 -1.54 0.09 -12.02
C SER A 95 -3.05 -0.09 -12.07
N ALA A 96 -3.61 -0.50 -10.94
CA ALA A 96 -5.04 -0.63 -10.76
C ALA A 96 -5.45 -0.08 -9.39
N TYR A 97 -6.58 0.61 -9.33
CA TYR A 97 -7.14 1.15 -8.10
C TYR A 97 -8.58 0.72 -7.96
N GLY A 98 -8.99 0.36 -6.74
CA GLY A 98 -10.36 -0.09 -6.54
C GLY A 98 -10.80 -0.10 -5.08
N TYR A 99 -12.05 -0.51 -4.90
CA TYR A 99 -12.69 -0.63 -3.60
C TYR A 99 -13.12 -2.06 -3.31
N SER A 100 -12.50 -2.67 -2.30
CA SER A 100 -12.89 -3.96 -1.74
C SER A 100 -13.72 -3.76 -0.48
N ARG A 101 -14.88 -4.41 -0.38
CA ARG A 101 -15.70 -4.40 0.85
C ARG A 101 -15.06 -5.16 2.02
N ALA A 102 -14.05 -5.99 1.75
CA ALA A 102 -13.36 -6.77 2.78
C ALA A 102 -12.34 -5.91 3.57
N ILE A 103 -12.01 -4.72 3.07
CA ILE A 103 -11.00 -3.83 3.64
C ILE A 103 -11.70 -2.60 4.22
N PRO A 104 -11.62 -2.36 5.55
CA PRO A 104 -12.39 -1.31 6.21
C PRO A 104 -11.85 0.09 5.94
N ASP A 105 -10.52 0.25 5.88
CA ASP A 105 -9.86 1.54 5.68
C ASP A 105 -10.02 1.97 4.22
N TYR A 106 -10.31 3.24 3.95
CA TYR A 106 -10.38 3.77 2.59
C TYR A 106 -10.01 5.25 2.55
N ILE A 107 -9.65 5.74 1.37
CA ILE A 107 -9.55 7.17 1.06
C ILE A 107 -10.66 7.55 0.09
N SER A 108 -11.15 8.78 0.20
CA SER A 108 -12.09 9.35 -0.77
C SER A 108 -11.34 10.23 -1.75
N CYS A 109 -11.33 9.87 -3.03
CA CYS A 109 -10.69 10.62 -4.11
C CYS A 109 -11.70 10.85 -5.23
N GLY A 110 -11.89 12.11 -5.66
CA GLY A 110 -12.79 12.43 -6.78
C GLY A 110 -14.25 11.97 -6.59
N GLY A 111 -14.73 11.87 -5.35
CA GLY A 111 -16.08 11.38 -5.02
C GLY A 111 -16.24 9.85 -5.02
N LYS A 112 -15.15 9.10 -5.22
CA LYS A 112 -15.11 7.64 -5.11
C LYS A 112 -14.28 7.22 -3.89
N ASN A 113 -14.66 6.12 -3.27
CA ASN A 113 -13.83 5.49 -2.23
C ASN A 113 -12.86 4.52 -2.89
N VAL A 114 -11.61 4.52 -2.45
CA VAL A 114 -10.54 3.63 -2.89
C VAL A 114 -9.85 3.09 -1.64
N ASN A 115 -9.62 1.79 -1.59
CA ASN A 115 -8.89 1.15 -0.49
C ASN A 115 -7.88 0.10 -0.92
N VAL A 116 -7.71 -0.09 -2.22
CA VAL A 116 -6.63 -0.90 -2.77
C VAL A 116 -6.01 -0.15 -3.93
N GLY A 117 -4.68 -0.07 -3.90
CA GLY A 117 -3.86 0.26 -5.07
C GLY A 117 -2.94 -0.92 -5.39
N ILE A 118 -2.87 -1.28 -6.66
CA ILE A 118 -1.96 -2.29 -7.19
C ILE A 118 -1.03 -1.60 -8.18
N ALA A 119 0.25 -1.93 -8.14
CA ALA A 119 1.21 -1.49 -9.13
C ALA A 119 2.09 -2.66 -9.59
N CYS A 120 2.39 -2.69 -10.88
CA CYS A 120 3.35 -3.59 -11.51
C CYS A 120 4.43 -2.76 -12.20
N ARG A 121 5.69 -3.12 -11.95
CA ARG A 121 6.86 -2.47 -12.55
C ARG A 121 8.02 -3.44 -12.72
N TYR A 122 8.66 -3.37 -13.87
CA TYR A 122 9.95 -4.03 -14.09
C TYR A 122 11.12 -3.19 -13.56
N SER A 123 12.05 -3.85 -12.87
CA SER A 123 13.34 -3.31 -12.42
C SER A 123 14.47 -4.00 -13.19
N SER A 124 15.24 -3.21 -13.94
CA SER A 124 16.44 -3.69 -14.62
C SER A 124 17.64 -3.90 -13.70
N ASN A 125 17.59 -3.37 -12.47
CA ASN A 125 18.71 -3.43 -11.53
C ASN A 125 18.94 -4.85 -10.98
N ASP A 126 17.85 -5.60 -10.82
CA ASP A 126 17.84 -6.94 -10.24
C ASP A 126 17.06 -7.97 -11.07
N ASP A 127 16.67 -7.57 -12.29
CA ASP A 127 15.95 -8.39 -13.28
C ASP A 127 14.68 -9.01 -12.69
N ARG A 128 13.76 -8.15 -12.23
CA ARG A 128 12.51 -8.56 -11.59
C ARG A 128 11.35 -7.68 -12.01
N THR A 129 10.19 -8.29 -12.23
CA THR A 129 8.91 -7.60 -12.27
C THR A 129 8.26 -7.65 -10.89
N TYR A 130 8.10 -6.49 -10.27
CA TYR A 130 7.51 -6.29 -8.96
C TYR A 130 6.01 -6.06 -9.05
N PHE A 131 5.27 -6.63 -8.11
CA PHE A 131 3.85 -6.40 -7.87
C PHE A 131 3.68 -5.88 -6.44
N LEU A 132 3.01 -4.76 -6.28
CA LEU A 132 2.69 -4.17 -4.97
C LEU A 132 1.20 -4.11 -4.80
N ILE A 133 0.74 -4.43 -3.60
CA ILE A 133 -0.65 -4.31 -3.19
C ILE A 133 -0.66 -3.47 -1.91
N GLY A 134 -1.17 -2.24 -2.02
CA GLY A 134 -1.24 -1.28 -0.91
C GLY A 134 -2.68 -1.03 -0.47
N THR A 135 -2.90 -0.97 0.84
CA THR A 135 -4.17 -0.56 1.47
C THR A 135 -3.94 0.54 2.52
N PRO A 136 -4.69 1.66 2.50
CA PRO A 136 -5.75 1.99 1.54
C PRO A 136 -5.21 2.39 0.14
N VAL A 137 -3.95 2.81 0.04
CA VAL A 137 -3.21 3.07 -1.22
C VAL A 137 -1.74 2.73 -1.04
N ILE A 138 -0.95 2.65 -2.10
CA ILE A 138 0.50 2.47 -1.97
C ILE A 138 1.11 3.81 -1.52
N TYR A 139 1.64 3.86 -0.29
CA TYR A 139 2.20 5.10 0.30
C TYR A 139 3.74 5.17 0.20
N SER A 140 4.40 4.06 -0.15
CA SER A 140 5.86 4.05 -0.31
C SER A 140 6.23 4.58 -1.68
N GLU A 141 7.01 5.65 -1.70
CA GLU A 141 7.86 5.95 -2.85
C GLU A 141 8.94 4.86 -2.98
N TYR A 142 9.42 4.70 -4.20
CA TYR A 142 10.34 3.66 -4.65
C TYR A 142 11.78 4.15 -4.72
#